data_AF-A0A535AEH9-F1
#
_entry.id   AF-A0A535AEH9-F1
#
_cell.length_a   1.000
_cell.length_b   1.000
_cell.length_c   1.000
_cell.angle_alpha   90.00
_cell.angle_beta   90.00
_cell.angle_gamma   90.00
#
_symmetry.space_group_name_H-M   'P 1'
#
loop_
_entity.id
_entity.type
_entity.pdbx_description
1 polymer ?
#
loop_
_entity_poly.entity_id
_entity_poly.type
_entity_poly.pdbx_seq_one_letter_code
_entity_poly.pdbx_strand_id
1 'polypeptide(L)'
;MSAAPALRSIPRRRGRPPIAGLRASILRAAESVFTLHDYDEVQMGQVADACRVGKGTLYRHFPSKRALFLAVTLEGIARLRAELEAK
;
A
#
# COMPACT_ATOMS: atom_id res chain seq x y z
N MET A 1 15.11 -20.41 -48.88
CA MET A 1 15.32 -19.11 -48.20
C MET A 1 13.98 -18.61 -47.69
N SER A 2 13.73 -18.69 -46.37
CA SER A 2 12.77 -17.81 -45.68
C SER A 2 12.96 -18.02 -44.17
N ALA A 3 13.66 -17.10 -43.53
CA ALA A 3 13.78 -17.07 -42.07
C ALA A 3 12.63 -16.23 -41.52
N ALA A 4 11.85 -16.82 -40.61
CA ALA A 4 10.77 -16.13 -39.92
C ALA A 4 11.30 -14.93 -39.12
N PRO A 5 10.57 -13.80 -39.06
CA PRO A 5 11.04 -12.63 -38.34
C PRO A 5 10.94 -12.90 -36.84
N ALA A 6 12.07 -12.85 -36.15
CA ALA A 6 12.11 -12.90 -34.69
C ALA A 6 11.43 -11.63 -34.14
N LEU A 7 10.30 -11.80 -33.46
CA LEU A 7 9.59 -10.72 -32.79
C LEU A 7 10.52 -10.08 -31.74
N ARG A 8 10.89 -8.82 -31.96
CA ARG A 8 11.64 -8.02 -30.98
C ARG A 8 10.84 -7.94 -29.68
N SER A 9 11.38 -8.51 -28.61
CA SER A 9 10.81 -8.36 -27.27
C SER A 9 10.91 -6.90 -26.84
N ILE A 10 9.77 -6.22 -26.66
CA ILE A 10 9.72 -4.87 -26.08
C ILE A 10 10.28 -4.98 -24.65
N PRO A 11 11.33 -4.22 -24.28
CA PRO A 11 11.86 -4.25 -22.93
C PRO A 11 10.74 -3.79 -21.98
N ARG A 12 10.33 -4.68 -21.07
CA ARG A 12 9.35 -4.35 -20.03
C ARG A 12 9.91 -3.14 -19.27
N ARG A 13 9.18 -2.01 -19.30
CA ARG A 13 9.54 -0.80 -18.56
C ARG A 13 9.86 -1.21 -17.12
N ARG A 14 11.14 -1.12 -16.74
CA ARG A 14 11.60 -1.37 -15.38
C ARG A 14 10.80 -0.42 -14.49
N GLY A 15 9.99 -0.98 -13.59
CA GLY A 15 9.05 -0.20 -12.77
C GLY A 15 9.74 0.94 -12.03
N ARG A 16 8.97 1.97 -11.65
CA ARG A 16 9.46 3.09 -10.84
C ARG A 16 10.24 2.55 -9.63
N PRO A 17 11.45 3.05 -9.34
CA PRO A 17 12.21 2.62 -8.16
C PRO A 17 11.36 2.71 -6.89
N PRO A 18 11.57 1.80 -5.92
CA PRO A 18 10.80 1.77 -4.69
C PRO A 18 10.93 3.10 -3.95
N ILE A 19 9.80 3.71 -3.63
CA ILE A 19 9.73 4.96 -2.88
C ILE A 19 10.04 4.63 -1.41
N ALA A 20 11.13 5.20 -0.88
CA ALA A 20 11.46 5.04 0.53
C ALA A 20 10.31 5.60 1.41
N GLY A 21 9.97 4.88 2.49
CA GLY A 21 8.88 5.30 3.40
C GLY A 21 7.46 5.11 2.86
N LEU A 22 7.28 4.53 1.66
CA LEU A 22 5.96 4.31 1.07
C LEU A 22 5.01 3.53 1.97
N ARG A 23 5.51 2.46 2.61
CA ARG A 23 4.71 1.65 3.53
C ARG A 23 4.16 2.48 4.69
N ALA A 24 4.99 3.33 5.29
CA ALA A 24 4.56 4.22 6.37
C ALA A 24 3.56 5.28 5.87
N SER A 25 3.74 5.80 4.65
CA SER A 25 2.77 6.72 4.04
C SER A 25 1.40 6.07 3.81
N ILE A 26 1.39 4.81 3.37
CA ILE A 26 0.15 4.03 3.20
C ILE A 26 -0.53 3.85 4.56
N LEU A 27 0.22 3.49 5.61
CA LEU A 27 -0.34 3.24 6.94
C LEU A 27 -0.95 4.51 7.55
N ARG A 28 -0.28 5.66 7.44
CA ARG A 28 -0.86 6.94 7.89
C ARG A 28 -2.15 7.31 7.15
N ALA A 29 -2.18 7.14 5.83
CA ALA A 29 -3.38 7.41 5.05
C ALA A 29 -4.51 6.45 5.41
N ALA A 30 -4.20 5.17 5.57
CA ALA A 30 -5.17 4.15 5.96
C ALA A 30 -5.71 4.40 7.38
N GLU A 31 -4.86 4.81 8.33
CA GLU A 31 -5.26 5.21 9.69
C GLU A 31 -6.33 6.31 9.64
N SER A 32 -6.11 7.38 8.87
CA SER A 32 -7.11 8.43 8.72
C SER A 32 -8.42 7.91 8.12
N VAL A 33 -8.37 7.07 7.08
CA VAL A 33 -9.57 6.52 6.43
C VAL A 33 -10.35 5.59 7.37
N PHE A 34 -9.68 4.67 8.07
CA PHE A 34 -10.34 3.74 9.00
C PHE A 34 -10.86 4.41 10.28
N THR A 35 -10.40 5.61 10.61
CA THR A 35 -10.89 6.37 11.77
C THR A 35 -12.16 7.17 11.43
N LEU A 36 -12.37 7.49 10.14
CA LEU A 36 -13.50 8.30 9.67
C LEU A 36 -14.68 7.47 9.15
N HIS A 37 -14.45 6.18 8.87
CA HIS A 37 -15.42 5.31 8.22
C HIS A 37 -15.49 3.95 8.89
N ASP A 38 -16.67 3.32 8.84
CA ASP A 38 -16.81 1.94 9.27
C ASP A 38 -15.98 1.00 8.38
N TYR A 39 -15.52 -0.11 8.96
CA TYR A 39 -14.62 -1.04 8.27
C TYR A 39 -15.17 -1.48 6.91
N ASP A 40 -16.48 -1.74 6.81
CA ASP A 40 -17.13 -2.23 5.59
C ASP A 40 -17.24 -1.18 4.49
N GLU A 41 -17.32 0.11 4.86
CA GLU A 41 -17.39 1.23 3.92
C GLU A 41 -16.03 1.55 3.29
N VAL A 42 -14.92 1.21 3.97
CA VAL A 42 -13.57 1.48 3.47
C VAL A 42 -13.26 0.63 2.24
N GLN A 43 -12.87 1.31 1.17
CA GLN A 43 -12.38 0.72 -0.06
C GLN A 43 -10.87 0.91 -0.20
N MET A 44 -10.19 -0.12 -0.68
CA MET A 44 -8.74 -0.05 -0.98
C MET A 44 -8.40 1.06 -1.99
N GLY A 45 -9.34 1.42 -2.87
CA GLY A 45 -9.16 2.54 -3.79
C GLY A 45 -9.02 3.88 -3.08
N GLN A 46 -9.90 4.16 -2.11
CA GLN A 46 -9.87 5.41 -1.34
C GLN A 46 -8.54 5.58 -0.61
N VAL A 47 -8.01 4.51 -0.02
CA VAL A 47 -6.69 4.53 0.62
C VAL A 47 -5.57 4.80 -0.39
N ALA A 48 -5.62 4.15 -1.56
CA ALA A 48 -4.63 4.33 -2.62
C ALA A 48 -4.61 5.79 -3.10
N ASP A 49 -5.79 6.39 -3.28
CA ASP A 49 -5.96 7.77 -3.68
C ASP A 49 -5.45 8.74 -2.60
N ALA A 50 -5.76 8.47 -1.33
CA ALA A 50 -5.33 9.27 -0.18
C ALA A 50 -3.80 9.34 -0.04
N CYS A 51 -3.07 8.26 -0.37
CA CYS A 51 -1.60 8.26 -0.38
C CYS A 51 -0.98 8.48 -1.78
N ARG A 52 -1.79 8.81 -2.80
CA ARG A 52 -1.38 9.07 -4.19
C ARG A 52 -0.56 7.94 -4.82
N VAL A 53 -0.99 6.69 -4.61
CA VAL A 53 -0.38 5.48 -5.18
C VAL A 53 -1.38 4.75 -6.06
N GLY A 54 -0.87 3.96 -7.02
CA GLY A 54 -1.75 3.06 -7.77
C GLY A 54 -2.27 1.92 -6.89
N LYS A 55 -3.52 1.48 -7.11
CA LYS A 55 -4.12 0.33 -6.41
C LYS A 55 -3.21 -0.91 -6.42
N GLY A 56 -2.57 -1.22 -7.55
CA GLY A 56 -1.64 -2.35 -7.65
C GLY A 56 -0.41 -2.22 -6.73
N THR A 57 0.09 -1.00 -6.53
CA THR A 57 1.17 -0.74 -5.56
C THR A 57 0.67 -0.96 -4.14
N LEU A 58 -0.53 -0.47 -3.81
CA LEU A 58 -1.14 -0.71 -2.49
C LEU A 58 -1.30 -2.21 -2.23
N TYR A 59 -1.88 -2.96 -3.17
CA TYR A 59 -2.07 -4.40 -3.04
C TYR A 59 -0.77 -5.19 -2.92
N ARG A 60 0.34 -4.72 -3.52
CA ARG A 60 1.67 -5.32 -3.35
C ARG A 60 2.19 -5.18 -1.91
N HIS A 61 1.84 -4.10 -1.20
CA HIS A 61 2.22 -3.90 0.19
C HIS A 61 1.22 -4.54 1.17
N PHE A 62 -0.07 -4.48 0.85
CA PHE A 62 -1.16 -4.98 1.67
C PHE A 62 -2.15 -5.75 0.79
N PRO A 63 -2.08 -7.09 0.77
CA PRO A 63 -2.83 -7.90 -0.19
C PRO A 63 -4.35 -7.86 0.02
N SER A 64 -4.84 -7.35 1.15
CA SER A 64 -6.27 -7.23 1.44
C SER A 64 -6.56 -6.05 2.37
N LYS A 65 -7.84 -5.62 2.39
CA LYS A 65 -8.36 -4.63 3.35
C LYS A 65 -8.08 -5.05 4.79
N ARG A 66 -8.29 -6.33 5.10
CA ARG A 66 -8.01 -6.92 6.42
C ARG A 66 -6.53 -6.84 6.78
N ALA A 67 -5.64 -7.15 5.85
CA ALA A 67 -4.20 -7.07 6.09
C ALA A 67 -3.74 -5.62 6.36
N LEU A 68 -4.29 -4.66 5.62
CA LEU A 68 -4.04 -3.24 5.85
C LEU A 68 -4.58 -2.78 7.21
N PHE A 69 -5.83 -3.11 7.53
CA PHE A 69 -6.47 -2.76 8.79
C PHE A 69 -5.67 -3.29 9.99
N LEU A 70 -5.33 -4.58 10.00
CA LEU A 70 -4.54 -5.17 11.07
C LEU A 70 -3.19 -4.48 11.24
N ALA A 71 -2.52 -4.13 10.13
CA ALA A 71 -1.24 -3.43 10.20
C ALA A 71 -1.39 -2.03 10.83
N VAL A 72 -2.43 -1.29 10.47
CA VAL A 72 -2.77 0.01 11.08
C VAL A 72 -3.06 -0.16 12.58
N THR A 73 -3.90 -1.12 12.95
CA THR A 73 -4.26 -1.38 14.35
C THR A 73 -3.05 -1.74 15.20
N LEU A 74 -2.18 -2.63 14.71
CA LEU A 74 -0.97 -3.04 15.42
C LEU A 74 0.02 -1.88 15.57
N GLU A 75 0.14 -1.01 14.57
CA GLU A 75 1.00 0.17 14.65
C GLU A 75 0.46 1.19 15.67
N GLY A 76 -0.85 1.40 15.70
CA GLY A 76 -1.51 2.22 16.73
C GLY A 76 -1.28 1.68 18.14
N ILE A 77 -1.48 0.37 18.36
CA ILE A 77 -1.21 -0.28 19.66
C ILE A 77 0.25 -0.12 20.06
N ALA A 78 1.20 -0.31 19.13
CA ALA A 78 2.61 -0.14 19.41
C ALA A 78 2.95 1.30 19.83
N ARG A 79 2.32 2.30 19.18
CA ARG A 79 2.47 3.73 19.52
C ARG A 79 1.96 4.01 20.94
N LEU A 80 0.76 3.53 21.26
CA LEU A 80 0.18 3.66 22.61
C LEU A 80 1.05 3.01 23.68
N ARG A 81 1.60 1.82 23.41
CA ARG A 81 2.53 1.15 24.34
C ARG A 81 3.78 1.99 24.61
N ALA A 82 4.40 2.53 23.55
CA ALA A 82 5.58 3.37 23.69
C ALA A 82 5.30 4.65 24.50
N GLU A 83 4.12 5.25 24.32
CA GLU A 83 3.70 6.42 25.11
C GLU A 83 3.48 6.11 26.60
N LEU A 84 3.04 4.89 26.93
CA LEU A 84 2.88 4.45 28.32
C LEU A 84 4.22 4.09 28.97
N GLU A 85 5.15 3.46 28.23
CA GLU A 85 6.49 3.09 28.72
C GLU A 85 7.42 4.32 28.88
N ALA A 86 7.13 5.42 28.19
CA ALA A 86 7.88 6.68 28.30
C ALA A 86 7.44 7.56 29.49
N LYS A 87 6.48 7.11 30.30
CA LYS A 87 6.03 7.77 31.54
C LYS A 87 6.57 7.05 32.77
#